data_AF-A0A1Q3GX65-F1
#
_entry.id   AF-A0A1Q3GX65-F1
#
_cell.length_a   1.000
_cell.length_b   1.000
_cell.length_c   1.000
_cell.angle_alpha   90.00
_cell.angle_beta   90.00
_cell.angle_gamma   90.00
#
_symmetry.space_group_name_H-M   'P 1'
#
loop_
_entity.id
_entity.type
_entity.pdbx_description
1 polymer ?
#
loop_
_entity_poly.entity_id
_entity_poly.type
_entity_poly.pdbx_seq_one_letter_code
_entity_poly.pdbx_strand_id
1 'polypeptide(L)'
;MKKITWTFFTQNQNKKEKAQKIAELLLEQMPGSELVGLEKYWKIENSYTFTIETNLGEDDFDTAVLKCLKISAKICGTWSVNYDENYPRFCLDFTKTIHSSFGRIEFNVITEIIAEVDSERFVTHE
;
A
#
# COMPACT_ATOMS: atom_id res chain seq x y z
N MET A 1 -2.42 16.80 -9.27
CA MET A 1 -1.69 16.20 -8.13
C MET A 1 -1.80 14.71 -8.19
N LYS A 2 -0.66 14.03 -8.38
CA LYS A 2 -0.51 12.59 -8.42
C LYS A 2 -0.92 11.96 -7.10
N LYS A 3 -1.60 10.83 -7.18
CA LYS A 3 -1.99 10.02 -6.02
C LYS A 3 -1.36 8.65 -6.11
N ILE A 4 -1.25 7.99 -4.97
CA ILE A 4 -0.94 6.57 -4.92
C ILE A 4 -1.98 5.82 -4.10
N THR A 5 -2.42 4.70 -4.64
CA THR A 5 -3.32 3.76 -3.97
C THR A 5 -2.50 2.60 -3.46
N TRP A 6 -2.52 2.39 -2.15
CA TRP A 6 -1.86 1.28 -1.48
C TRP A 6 -2.90 0.27 -1.03
N THR A 7 -2.83 -0.96 -1.50
CA THR A 7 -3.69 -2.07 -1.06
C THR A 7 -2.86 -3.03 -0.23
N PHE A 8 -3.26 -3.21 1.02
CA PHE A 8 -2.57 -4.06 2.00
C PHE A 8 -3.38 -5.31 2.26
N PHE A 9 -2.70 -6.45 2.27
CA PHE A 9 -3.28 -7.74 2.66
C PHE A 9 -2.62 -8.20 3.95
N THR A 10 -3.44 -8.57 4.93
CA THR A 10 -2.95 -8.99 6.25
C THR A 10 -3.21 -10.47 6.52
N GLN A 11 -2.53 -11.01 7.52
CA GLN A 11 -2.80 -12.32 8.11
C GLN A 11 -2.92 -12.21 9.63
N ASN A 12 -3.49 -13.24 10.26
CA ASN A 12 -3.70 -13.33 11.72
C ASN A 12 -4.49 -12.15 12.33
N GLN A 13 -5.27 -11.46 11.50
CA GLN A 13 -6.22 -10.41 11.87
C GLN A 13 -7.61 -11.04 12.02
N ASN A 14 -7.85 -11.63 13.19
CA ASN A 14 -9.12 -12.29 13.51
C ASN A 14 -10.29 -11.31 13.78
N LYS A 15 -10.01 -10.01 13.86
CA LYS A 15 -10.98 -8.95 14.16
C LYS A 15 -10.67 -7.70 13.34
N LYS A 16 -11.71 -6.99 12.87
CA LYS A 16 -11.59 -5.78 12.05
C LYS A 16 -10.78 -4.69 12.77
N GLU A 17 -10.96 -4.56 14.07
CA GLU A 17 -10.29 -3.55 14.91
C GLU A 17 -8.77 -3.72 14.91
N LYS A 18 -8.26 -4.95 14.78
CA LYS A 18 -6.81 -5.18 14.69
C LYS A 18 -6.26 -4.68 13.36
N ALA A 19 -6.94 -4.97 12.25
CA ALA A 19 -6.56 -4.46 10.94
C ALA A 19 -6.68 -2.94 10.87
N GLN A 20 -7.73 -2.36 11.47
CA GLN A 20 -7.91 -0.92 11.61
C GLN A 20 -6.71 -0.28 12.34
N LYS A 21 -6.25 -0.89 13.44
CA LYS A 21 -5.08 -0.41 14.18
C LYS A 21 -3.80 -0.45 13.33
N ILE A 22 -3.61 -1.47 12.48
CA ILE A 22 -2.48 -1.50 11.55
C ILE A 22 -2.57 -0.35 10.54
N ALA A 23 -3.75 -0.08 9.99
CA ALA A 23 -3.96 1.04 9.09
C ALA A 23 -3.65 2.38 9.77
N GLU A 24 -4.10 2.60 11.01
CA GLU A 24 -3.79 3.80 11.80
C GLU A 24 -2.28 4.00 11.98
N LEU A 25 -1.54 2.94 12.34
CA LEU A 25 -0.07 3.01 12.47
C LEU A 25 0.64 3.28 11.14
N LEU A 26 0.07 2.85 10.01
CA LEU A 26 0.59 3.18 8.68
C LEU A 26 0.34 4.65 8.34
N LEU A 27 -0.85 5.18 8.65
CA LEU A 27 -1.18 6.60 8.43
C LEU A 27 -0.23 7.54 9.21
N GLU A 28 0.25 7.14 10.39
CA GLU A 28 1.31 7.88 11.11
C GLU A 28 2.63 7.98 10.31
N GLN A 29 2.92 7.00 9.45
CA GLN A 29 4.15 6.94 8.64
C GLN A 29 3.98 7.53 7.23
N MET A 30 2.74 7.78 6.82
CA MET A 30 2.35 8.18 5.47
C MET A 30 1.60 9.54 5.53
N PRO A 31 2.33 10.67 5.51
CA PRO A 31 1.71 12.00 5.55
C PRO A 31 0.85 12.24 4.31
N GLY A 32 -0.31 12.88 4.50
CA GLY A 32 -1.25 13.16 3.41
C GLY A 32 -2.01 11.92 2.92
N SER A 33 -2.07 10.89 3.77
CA SER A 33 -2.78 9.65 3.49
C SER A 33 -4.08 9.52 4.27
N GLU A 34 -5.01 8.76 3.71
CA GLU A 34 -6.27 8.42 4.35
C GLU A 34 -6.66 6.97 4.07
N LEU A 35 -7.34 6.35 5.03
CA LEU A 35 -7.91 5.01 4.86
C LEU A 35 -9.23 5.12 4.08
N VAL A 36 -9.27 4.56 2.88
CA VAL A 36 -10.44 4.62 1.99
C VAL A 36 -11.25 3.32 1.94
N GLY A 37 -10.68 2.21 2.42
CA GLY A 37 -11.36 0.92 2.45
C GLY A 37 -10.77 -0.02 3.49
N LEU A 38 -11.63 -0.80 4.15
CA LEU A 38 -11.24 -1.88 5.06
C LEU A 38 -12.31 -2.96 5.05
N GLU A 39 -11.94 -4.14 4.56
CA GLU A 39 -12.85 -5.26 4.35
C GLU A 39 -12.21 -6.60 4.70
N LYS A 40 -13.05 -7.62 4.89
CA LYS A 40 -12.58 -8.97 5.16
C LYS A 40 -11.95 -9.53 3.89
N TYR A 41 -10.74 -10.08 3.98
CA TYR A 41 -10.13 -10.67 2.80
C TYR A 41 -10.66 -12.09 2.58
N TRP A 42 -11.54 -12.24 1.58
CA TRP A 42 -12.32 -13.45 1.34
C TRP A 42 -11.51 -14.74 1.15
N LYS A 43 -10.25 -14.64 0.71
CA LYS A 43 -9.40 -15.81 0.48
C LYS A 43 -8.84 -16.44 1.77
N ILE A 44 -8.80 -15.70 2.89
CA ILE A 44 -8.14 -16.15 4.12
C ILE A 44 -9.05 -15.86 5.33
N GLU A 45 -9.26 -16.85 6.20
CA GLU A 45 -10.24 -16.74 7.29
C GLU A 45 -9.87 -15.64 8.32
N ASN A 46 -8.58 -15.44 8.58
CA ASN A 46 -8.07 -14.51 9.59
C ASN A 46 -7.30 -13.35 8.98
N SER A 47 -7.85 -12.75 7.93
CA SER A 47 -7.21 -11.65 7.21
C SER A 47 -8.20 -10.52 6.93
N TYR A 48 -7.65 -9.35 6.68
CA TYR A 48 -8.35 -8.19 6.16
C TYR A 48 -7.52 -7.57 5.04
N THR A 49 -8.22 -6.97 4.09
CA THR A 49 -7.65 -6.09 3.09
C THR A 49 -8.02 -4.66 3.45
N PHE A 50 -7.09 -3.73 3.31
CA PHE A 50 -7.40 -2.32 3.44
C PHE A 50 -6.64 -1.49 2.41
N THR A 51 -7.24 -0.37 2.05
CA THR A 51 -6.75 0.53 1.02
C THR A 51 -6.49 1.89 1.62
N ILE A 52 -5.27 2.39 1.44
CA ILE A 52 -4.86 3.74 1.82
C ILE A 52 -4.60 4.52 0.54
N GLU A 53 -5.20 5.70 0.40
CA GLU A 53 -4.83 6.65 -0.64
C GLU A 53 -3.85 7.66 -0.05
N THR A 54 -2.78 8.00 -0.79
CA THR A 54 -1.84 9.05 -0.40
C THR A 54 -1.77 10.09 -1.50
N ASN A 55 -2.01 11.34 -1.12
CA ASN A 55 -1.73 12.46 -2.01
C ASN A 55 -0.23 12.75 -1.99
N LEU A 56 0.44 12.62 -3.13
CA LEU A 56 1.88 12.82 -3.21
C LEU A 56 2.27 14.30 -3.25
N GLY A 57 1.32 15.21 -3.49
CA GLY A 57 1.61 16.64 -3.53
C GLY A 57 2.37 17.09 -4.78
N GLU A 58 2.53 16.23 -5.78
CA GLU A 58 3.38 16.46 -6.95
C GLU A 58 2.58 16.28 -8.23
N ASP A 59 2.90 17.05 -9.26
CA ASP A 59 2.37 16.84 -10.62
C ASP A 59 3.40 16.13 -11.52
N ASP A 60 4.69 16.31 -11.22
CA ASP A 60 5.81 15.63 -11.89
C ASP A 60 5.88 14.14 -11.51
N PHE A 61 5.98 13.28 -12.53
CA PHE A 61 5.91 11.83 -12.34
C PHE A 61 7.15 11.28 -11.62
N ASP A 62 8.34 11.70 -12.01
CA ASP A 62 9.60 11.21 -11.41
C ASP A 62 9.69 11.62 -9.93
N THR A 63 9.25 12.82 -9.61
CA THR A 63 9.18 13.32 -8.23
C THR A 63 8.14 12.54 -7.42
N ALA A 64 6.98 12.22 -8.02
CA ALA A 64 5.96 11.37 -7.40
C ALA A 64 6.49 9.95 -7.13
N VAL A 65 7.20 9.34 -8.08
CA VAL A 65 7.86 8.04 -7.94
C VAL A 65 8.87 8.07 -6.80
N LEU A 66 9.74 9.09 -6.75
CA LEU A 66 10.73 9.22 -5.67
C LEU A 66 10.06 9.35 -4.29
N LYS A 67 8.97 10.12 -4.18
CA LYS A 67 8.21 10.21 -2.94
C LYS A 67 7.58 8.87 -2.55
N CYS A 68 7.03 8.15 -3.50
CA CYS A 68 6.49 6.81 -3.27
C CYS A 68 7.56 5.87 -2.71
N LEU A 69 8.75 5.81 -3.33
CA LEU A 69 9.87 4.99 -2.86
C LEU A 69 10.31 5.36 -1.43
N LYS A 70 10.29 6.66 -1.09
CA LYS A 70 10.61 7.12 0.27
C LYS A 70 9.55 6.70 1.29
N ILE A 71 8.28 6.64 0.91
CA ILE A 71 7.19 6.19 1.77
C ILE A 71 7.27 4.67 1.95
N SER A 72 7.43 3.91 0.85
CA SER A 72 7.47 2.45 0.88
C SER A 72 8.62 1.92 1.74
N ALA A 73 9.78 2.58 1.70
CA ALA A 73 10.95 2.26 2.53
C ALA A 73 10.70 2.37 4.04
N LYS A 74 9.68 3.13 4.48
CA LYS A 74 9.29 3.22 5.90
C LYS A 74 8.37 2.07 6.33
N ILE A 75 7.73 1.38 5.39
CA ILE A 75 6.76 0.32 5.64
C ILE A 75 7.48 -1.02 5.75
N CYS A 76 8.13 -1.43 4.67
CA CYS A 76 8.84 -2.71 4.58
C CYS A 76 9.98 -2.68 3.56
N GLY A 77 10.86 -3.67 3.67
CA GLY A 77 11.99 -3.87 2.78
C GLY A 77 11.69 -4.80 1.61
N THR A 78 12.46 -4.61 0.53
CA THR A 78 12.44 -5.36 -0.74
C THR A 78 11.11 -5.28 -1.48
N TRP A 79 11.10 -4.50 -2.57
CA TRP A 79 9.95 -4.31 -3.44
C TRP A 79 10.31 -4.74 -4.86
N SER A 80 9.36 -5.37 -5.54
CA SER A 80 9.38 -5.47 -7.00
C SER A 80 8.88 -4.15 -7.55
N VAL A 81 9.66 -3.55 -8.45
CA VAL A 81 9.32 -2.27 -9.08
C VAL A 81 8.98 -2.52 -10.53
N ASN A 82 7.79 -2.10 -10.95
CA ASN A 82 7.38 -2.08 -12.34
C ASN A 82 7.25 -0.61 -12.77
N TYR A 83 8.08 -0.21 -13.73
CA TYR A 83 8.13 1.15 -14.26
C TYR A 83 8.13 1.07 -15.78
N ASP A 84 7.24 1.82 -16.42
CA ASP A 84 7.20 2.00 -17.87
C ASP A 84 7.30 3.51 -18.16
N GLU A 85 8.27 3.90 -18.98
CA GLU A 85 8.46 5.30 -19.38
C GLU A 85 7.53 5.71 -20.53
N ASN A 86 7.06 4.75 -21.33
CA ASN A 86 6.18 4.99 -22.48
C ASN A 86 4.71 5.10 -22.04
N TYR A 87 4.37 4.49 -20.91
CA TYR A 87 3.10 4.63 -20.23
C TYR A 87 3.39 5.00 -18.78
N PRO A 88 3.11 6.24 -18.31
CA PRO A 88 3.50 6.73 -16.98
C PRO A 88 2.80 5.94 -15.87
N ARG A 89 3.30 4.73 -15.64
CA ARG A 89 2.79 3.70 -14.77
C ARG A 89 3.93 3.29 -13.88
N PHE A 90 3.69 3.40 -12.58
CA PHE A 90 4.60 2.96 -11.56
C PHE A 90 3.83 2.12 -10.56
N CYS A 91 4.25 0.87 -10.43
CA CYS A 91 3.71 -0.06 -9.45
C CYS A 91 4.83 -0.58 -8.54
N LEU A 92 4.53 -0.69 -7.26
CA LEU A 92 5.34 -1.41 -6.30
C LEU A 92 4.56 -2.61 -5.78
N ASP A 93 5.19 -3.77 -5.86
CA ASP A 93 4.65 -5.01 -5.32
C ASP A 93 5.57 -5.52 -4.22
N PHE A 94 5.00 -5.76 -3.04
CA PHE A 94 5.67 -6.44 -1.93
C PHE A 94 4.98 -7.77 -1.69
N THR A 95 5.77 -8.83 -1.59
CA THR A 95 5.32 -10.12 -1.06
C THR A 95 6.21 -10.50 0.11
N LYS A 96 5.59 -10.83 1.24
CA LYS A 96 6.32 -11.22 2.45
C LYS A 96 7.06 -12.54 2.22
N THR A 97 8.34 -12.54 2.55
CA THR A 97 9.21 -13.71 2.57
C THR A 97 9.87 -13.84 3.94
N ILE A 98 10.65 -14.90 4.13
CA ILE A 98 11.49 -15.07 5.34
C ILE A 98 12.57 -13.99 5.48
N HIS A 99 12.89 -13.27 4.40
CA HIS A 99 13.89 -12.21 4.37
C HIS A 99 13.28 -10.81 4.43
N SER A 100 11.96 -10.69 4.52
CA SER A 100 11.29 -9.39 4.61
C SER A 100 11.60 -8.71 5.94
N SER A 101 11.96 -7.44 5.85
CA SER A 101 12.07 -6.54 6.99
C SER A 101 10.89 -5.56 7.00
N PHE A 102 10.54 -5.07 8.18
CA PHE A 102 9.46 -4.11 8.38
C PHE A 102 9.99 -2.90 9.15
N GLY A 103 9.52 -1.71 8.81
CA GLY A 103 9.89 -0.48 9.54
C GLY A 103 9.37 -0.47 10.98
N ARG A 104 8.32 -1.27 11.26
CA ARG A 104 7.76 -1.51 12.60
C ARG A 104 7.36 -2.97 12.76
N ILE A 105 7.48 -3.51 13.97
CA ILE A 105 7.16 -4.92 14.24
C ILE A 105 5.68 -5.23 14.04
N GLU A 106 4.80 -4.24 14.27
CA GLU A 106 3.36 -4.36 14.09
C GLU A 106 2.98 -4.64 12.62
N PHE A 107 3.80 -4.19 11.66
CA PHE A 107 3.58 -4.40 10.23
C PHE A 107 3.90 -5.82 9.77
N ASN A 108 4.51 -6.65 10.62
CA ASN A 108 4.83 -8.06 10.30
C ASN A 108 3.59 -8.91 9.97
N VAL A 109 2.39 -8.42 10.26
CA VAL A 109 1.13 -9.08 9.88
C VAL A 109 0.73 -8.84 8.42
N ILE A 110 1.40 -7.94 7.71
CA ILE A 110 1.18 -7.67 6.29
C ILE A 110 1.89 -8.74 5.46
N THR A 111 1.16 -9.38 4.54
CA THR A 111 1.67 -10.43 3.66
C THR A 111 1.94 -9.95 2.25
N GLU A 112 1.17 -8.97 1.79
CA GLU A 112 1.27 -8.43 0.44
C GLU A 112 0.88 -6.96 0.43
N ILE A 113 1.53 -6.17 -0.41
CA ILE A 113 1.20 -4.77 -0.66
C ILE A 113 1.30 -4.54 -2.16
N ILE A 114 0.28 -3.89 -2.72
CA ILE A 114 0.29 -3.38 -4.08
C ILE A 114 0.16 -1.86 -3.98
N ALA A 115 1.06 -1.11 -4.62
CA ALA A 115 1.03 0.34 -4.61
C ALA A 115 1.12 0.91 -6.02
N GLU A 116 0.10 1.65 -6.44
CA GLU A 116 -0.05 2.12 -7.82
C GLU A 116 -0.20 3.63 -7.88
N VAL A 117 0.69 4.30 -8.63
CA VAL A 117 0.58 5.75 -8.88
C VAL A 117 -0.45 6.01 -9.97
N ASP A 118 -1.40 6.92 -9.69
CA ASP A 118 -2.52 7.25 -10.55
C ASP A 118 -3.25 6.01 -11.07
N SER A 119 -3.52 5.06 -10.15
CA SER A 119 -4.49 4.00 -10.36
C SER A 119 -5.82 4.64 -10.77
N GLU A 120 -6.06 4.75 -12.08
CA GLU A 120 -7.41 4.85 -12.59
C GLU A 120 -8.07 3.56 -12.12
N ARG A 121 -8.86 3.62 -11.02
CA ARG A 121 -9.82 2.57 -10.74
C ARG A 121 -10.55 2.37 -12.05
N PHE A 122 -10.35 1.21 -12.69
CA PHE A 122 -11.15 0.82 -13.83
C PHE A 122 -12.60 0.89 -13.35
N VAL A 123 -13.27 1.99 -13.66
CA VAL A 123 -14.72 2.07 -13.56
C VAL A 123 -15.16 1.17 -14.69
N THR A 124 -15.29 -0.13 -14.37
CA THR A 124 -16.08 -1.03 -15.19
C THR A 124 -17.50 -0.47 -15.14
N HIS A 125 -17.84 0.35 -16.12
CA HIS A 125 -19.21 0.55 -16.49
C HIS A 125 -19.74 -0.82 -16.92
N GLU A 126 -20.48 -1.45 -16.03
CA GLU A 126 -21.43 -2.51 -16.39
C GLU A 126 -22.42 -2.01 -17.45
#